data_AF-A0A7X9FJE4-F1
#
_entry.id   AF-A0A7X9FJE4-F1
#
_cell.length_a   1.000
_cell.length_b   1.000
_cell.length_c   1.000
_cell.angle_alpha   90.00
_cell.angle_beta   90.00
_cell.angle_gamma   90.00
#
_symmetry.space_group_name_H-M   'P 1'
#
loop_
_entity.id
_entity.type
_entity.pdbx_description
1 polymer ?
#
loop_
_entity_poly.entity_id
_entity_poly.type
_entity_poly.pdbx_seq_one_letter_code
_entity_poly.pdbx_strand_id
1 'polypeptide(L)'
;MIIPGNRKLAMRAIHTPDDAEVEIDGKRFKPRRHEDGFLVELVLIETRGEGGYFLCAPTPGYELIQGEFNRLPQLSPMERDILIHAAKAVSEWTRPAEVHGLGRGIPHDTPRQPGQDFNDRGDVRALLASHGWTSCGMRGANEQWRRPGKTTGISASLLGGRVFHCFSSNAASFDPDQSYSPFAVYTLLTHGGQYHAAAKALAAQGFGDAPNGPPQTSNTATAQAPISRSRAPLSQSKRWELARRRFPRIAFPWDIFPAEVAASLQQLARSCATSPTPLPAQAFCMVAGAVGRKLVVGIKDSWQEPLIFWAADIRDSGAGKTPPMWAMAKEITRRQDQEHERYKAENASWERLSIKDRRGQLPPDKPRGYFSTNLTLEGVHAQLDGHPTGGMIILLNELSALISGQNQYKSGGTDRESWLCLHDGKPTRIVRAKESILITDARVQVCGGIQPGIFSKVFGGENGQFIDDGTVFRCLFTYEPSSHHELTGESWSQANRQTWNTILS
;
A
#
# COMPACT_ATOMS: atom_id res chain seq x y z
N MET A 1 -23.91 -8.22 -4.19
CA MET A 1 -23.63 -7.51 -2.92
C MET A 1 -22.12 -7.38 -2.84
N ILE A 2 -21.55 -6.17 -2.82
CA ILE A 2 -20.08 -6.00 -2.73
C ILE A 2 -19.69 -6.35 -1.29
N ILE A 3 -18.92 -7.43 -1.10
CA ILE A 3 -18.36 -7.75 0.22
C ILE A 3 -17.16 -6.82 0.45
N PRO A 4 -17.19 -5.92 1.45
CA PRO A 4 -16.06 -5.05 1.74
C PRO A 4 -14.82 -5.88 2.08
N GLY A 5 -13.67 -5.49 1.54
CA GLY A 5 -12.38 -6.16 1.82
C GLY A 5 -11.95 -6.05 3.29
N ASN A 6 -10.76 -6.58 3.59
CA ASN A 6 -10.22 -6.57 4.96
C ASN A 6 -10.15 -5.15 5.53
N ARG A 7 -10.75 -4.95 6.69
CA ARG A 7 -10.77 -3.66 7.40
C ARG A 7 -10.48 -3.87 8.87
N LYS A 8 -9.51 -3.12 9.39
CA LYS A 8 -9.25 -3.01 10.83
C LYS A 8 -10.40 -2.22 11.45
N LEU A 9 -11.09 -2.83 12.41
CA LEU A 9 -12.24 -2.21 13.07
C LEU A 9 -11.88 -1.64 14.44
N ALA A 10 -11.00 -2.32 15.17
CA ALA A 10 -10.57 -1.89 16.49
C ALA A 10 -9.06 -2.05 16.64
N MET A 11 -8.43 -1.01 17.19
CA MET A 11 -6.99 -0.92 17.40
C MET A 11 -6.68 -0.59 18.85
N ARG A 12 -5.51 -1.02 19.33
CA ARG A 12 -4.92 -0.59 20.60
C ARG A 12 -3.46 -0.21 20.36
N ALA A 13 -2.97 0.80 21.04
CA ALA A 13 -1.54 1.07 21.14
C ALA A 13 -1.05 0.70 22.54
N ILE A 14 0.08 -0.01 22.61
CA ILE A 14 0.78 -0.31 23.86
C ILE A 14 2.10 0.44 23.82
N HIS A 15 2.29 1.39 24.74
CA HIS A 15 3.57 2.09 24.86
C HIS A 15 4.64 1.16 25.44
N THR A 16 5.83 1.24 24.86
CA THR A 16 7.02 0.52 25.30
C THR A 16 8.10 1.52 25.69
N PRO A 17 8.98 1.17 26.64
CA PRO A 17 10.05 2.08 27.08
C PRO A 17 11.07 2.35 25.96
N ASP A 18 11.30 1.38 25.08
CA ASP A 18 12.30 1.41 24.01
C ASP A 18 11.81 0.65 22.76
N ASP A 19 12.73 0.44 21.81
CA ASP A 19 12.50 -0.29 20.56
C ASP A 19 12.82 -1.80 20.63
N ALA A 20 13.09 -2.34 21.83
CA ALA A 20 13.34 -3.75 22.00
C ALA A 20 12.09 -4.57 21.66
N GLU A 21 12.29 -5.79 21.13
CA GLU A 21 11.16 -6.68 20.84
C GLU A 21 10.41 -7.03 22.13
N VAL A 22 9.09 -6.92 22.08
CA VAL A 22 8.19 -7.26 23.18
C VAL A 22 7.30 -8.43 22.78
N GLU A 23 7.00 -9.30 23.74
CA GLU A 23 6.01 -10.36 23.56
C GLU A 23 4.67 -9.92 24.13
N ILE A 24 3.63 -9.99 23.30
CA ILE A 24 2.25 -9.67 23.68
C ILE A 24 1.37 -10.83 23.22
N ASP A 25 0.64 -11.44 24.13
CA ASP A 25 -0.27 -12.58 23.88
C ASP A 25 0.39 -13.70 23.05
N GLY A 26 1.64 -14.05 23.37
CA GLY A 26 2.39 -15.12 22.71
C GLY A 26 2.95 -14.77 21.33
N LYS A 27 2.86 -13.51 20.90
CA LYS A 27 3.43 -13.01 19.64
C LYS A 27 4.49 -11.95 19.90
N ARG A 28 5.58 -12.01 19.16
CA ARG A 28 6.65 -11.00 19.20
C ARG A 28 6.33 -9.83 18.29
N PHE A 29 6.49 -8.62 18.83
CA PHE A 29 6.28 -7.37 18.13
C PHE A 29 7.51 -6.48 18.27
N LYS A 30 7.86 -5.78 17.19
CA LYS A 30 8.87 -4.72 17.23
C LYS A 30 8.20 -3.35 17.39
N PRO A 31 8.44 -2.62 18.50
CA PRO A 31 7.89 -1.29 18.69
C PRO A 31 8.33 -0.31 17.60
N ARG A 32 7.48 0.67 17.31
CA ARG A 32 7.74 1.74 16.36
C ARG A 32 7.88 3.06 17.10
N ARG A 33 8.83 3.88 16.65
CA ARG A 33 9.02 5.24 17.17
C ARG A 33 7.80 6.11 16.83
N HIS A 34 7.33 6.84 17.82
CA HIS A 34 6.23 7.79 17.80
C HIS A 34 6.66 9.10 18.51
N GLU A 35 5.86 10.16 18.44
CA GLU A 35 6.19 11.48 19.04
C GLU A 35 6.48 11.38 20.55
N ASP A 36 5.74 10.52 21.26
CA ASP A 36 5.82 10.34 22.72
C ASP A 36 6.58 9.06 23.15
N GLY A 37 7.45 8.52 22.30
CA GLY A 37 8.27 7.34 22.63
C GLY A 37 8.09 6.18 21.65
N PHE A 38 8.02 4.95 22.15
CA PHE A 38 7.83 3.76 21.32
C PHE A 38 6.49 3.10 21.61
N LEU A 39 5.84 2.54 20.59
CA LEU A 39 4.58 1.82 20.77
C LEU A 39 4.44 0.62 19.82
N VAL A 40 3.63 -0.34 20.24
CA VAL A 40 3.13 -1.44 19.41
C VAL A 40 1.66 -1.20 19.09
N GLU A 41 1.31 -1.21 17.80
CA GLU A 41 -0.08 -1.14 17.35
C GLU A 41 -0.66 -2.54 17.17
N LEU A 42 -1.68 -2.86 17.96
CA LEU A 42 -2.40 -4.12 17.91
C LEU A 42 -3.72 -3.95 17.18
N VAL A 43 -4.02 -4.90 16.28
CA VAL A 43 -5.35 -5.04 15.68
C VAL A 43 -6.17 -5.93 16.60
N LEU A 44 -7.19 -5.37 17.27
CA LEU A 44 -8.07 -6.11 18.18
C LEU A 44 -9.17 -6.85 17.41
N ILE A 45 -9.78 -6.16 16.43
CA ILE A 45 -10.86 -6.71 15.60
C ILE A 45 -10.64 -6.25 14.18
N GLU A 46 -10.76 -7.17 13.22
CA GLU A 46 -10.77 -6.88 11.79
C GLU A 46 -11.81 -7.71 11.06
N THR A 47 -12.28 -7.18 9.94
CA THR A 47 -13.06 -7.98 8.98
C THR A 47 -12.11 -8.72 8.06
N ARG A 48 -12.57 -9.90 7.60
CA ARG A 48 -12.01 -10.58 6.45
C ARG A 48 -13.01 -10.51 5.29
N GLY A 49 -12.53 -10.03 4.14
CA GLY A 49 -13.27 -10.06 2.89
C GLY A 49 -13.15 -11.43 2.21
N GLU A 50 -13.58 -11.48 0.96
CA GLU A 50 -13.48 -12.68 0.12
C GLU A 50 -12.03 -13.16 -0.01
N GLY A 51 -11.83 -14.49 -0.03
CA GLY A 51 -10.50 -15.12 -0.07
C GLY A 51 -9.70 -15.03 1.23
N GLY A 52 -10.22 -14.39 2.28
CA GLY A 52 -9.63 -14.37 3.61
C GLY A 52 -9.94 -15.66 4.39
N TYR A 53 -8.91 -16.35 4.85
CA TYR A 53 -9.06 -17.50 5.74
C TYR A 53 -9.07 -17.05 7.20
N PHE A 54 -9.90 -17.69 8.03
CA PHE A 54 -9.79 -17.64 9.48
C PHE A 54 -9.73 -19.07 10.02
N LEU A 55 -8.83 -19.30 10.99
CA LEU A 55 -8.73 -20.57 11.69
C LEU A 55 -9.36 -20.34 13.08
N CYS A 56 -10.48 -20.99 13.37
CA CYS A 56 -11.14 -20.91 14.67
C CYS A 56 -11.08 -22.29 15.33
N ALA A 57 -10.06 -22.49 16.17
CA ALA A 57 -10.26 -23.30 17.36
C ALA A 57 -10.95 -22.39 18.39
N PRO A 58 -11.90 -22.89 19.22
CA PRO A 58 -12.45 -22.08 20.29
C PRO A 58 -11.30 -21.57 21.17
N THR A 59 -11.26 -20.26 21.42
CA THR A 59 -10.34 -19.68 22.40
C THR A 59 -10.55 -20.39 23.74
N PRO A 60 -9.49 -20.76 24.49
CA PRO A 60 -9.66 -21.40 25.80
C PRO A 60 -10.69 -20.65 26.67
N GLY A 61 -11.70 -21.37 27.15
CA GLY A 61 -12.82 -20.81 27.91
C GLY A 61 -14.04 -20.36 27.10
N TYR A 62 -14.01 -20.45 25.77
CA TYR A 62 -15.19 -20.23 24.92
C TYR A 62 -15.78 -21.58 24.50
N GLU A 63 -17.08 -21.75 24.71
CA GLU A 63 -17.86 -22.90 24.23
C GLU A 63 -18.95 -22.45 23.26
N LEU A 64 -19.32 -23.35 22.34
CA LEU A 64 -20.44 -23.11 21.41
C LEU A 64 -21.75 -23.27 22.17
N ILE A 65 -22.38 -22.16 22.55
CA ILE A 65 -23.65 -22.16 23.30
C ILE A 65 -24.86 -22.26 22.36
N GLN A 66 -24.76 -21.72 21.14
CA GLN A 66 -25.88 -21.66 20.19
C GLN A 66 -25.39 -21.65 18.73
N GLY A 67 -26.10 -22.36 17.85
CA GLY A 67 -25.78 -22.49 16.43
C GLY A 67 -24.81 -23.63 16.13
N GLU A 68 -24.32 -23.71 14.90
CA GLU A 68 -23.36 -24.72 14.46
C GLU A 68 -22.30 -24.08 13.56
N PHE A 69 -21.03 -24.48 13.69
CA PHE A 69 -19.93 -23.91 12.87
C PHE A 69 -20.10 -24.16 11.37
N ASN A 70 -20.77 -25.24 10.99
CA ASN A 70 -21.08 -25.61 9.61
C ASN A 70 -22.34 -24.90 9.06
N ARG A 71 -23.08 -24.16 9.90
CA ARG A 71 -24.35 -23.51 9.56
C ARG A 71 -24.41 -22.10 10.14
N LEU A 72 -23.61 -21.22 9.53
CA LEU A 72 -23.53 -19.83 9.94
C LEU A 72 -24.83 -19.06 9.63
N PRO A 73 -25.36 -18.27 10.57
CA PRO A 73 -26.53 -17.44 10.32
C PRO A 73 -26.22 -16.34 9.29
N GLN A 74 -27.14 -16.11 8.36
CA GLN A 74 -27.06 -14.98 7.44
C GLN A 74 -27.52 -13.71 8.13
N LEU A 75 -26.66 -12.69 8.13
CA LEU A 75 -26.97 -11.38 8.70
C LEU A 75 -27.53 -10.45 7.62
N SER A 76 -28.58 -9.72 7.96
CA SER A 76 -29.03 -8.59 7.13
C SER A 76 -27.96 -7.48 7.10
N PRO A 77 -27.98 -6.59 6.09
CA PRO A 77 -27.07 -5.45 6.04
C PRO A 77 -27.11 -4.59 7.32
N MET A 78 -28.30 -4.43 7.90
CA MET A 78 -28.49 -3.65 9.12
C MET A 78 -27.85 -4.34 10.35
N GLU A 79 -28.04 -5.65 10.51
CA GLU A 79 -27.41 -6.43 11.59
C GLU A 79 -25.88 -6.45 11.44
N ARG A 80 -25.39 -6.60 10.20
CA ARG A 80 -23.97 -6.50 9.89
C ARG A 80 -23.42 -5.14 10.31
N ASP A 81 -24.08 -4.04 9.97
CA ASP A 81 -23.65 -2.70 10.36
C ASP A 81 -23.65 -2.51 11.88
N ILE A 82 -24.60 -3.10 12.60
CA ILE A 82 -24.61 -3.10 14.06
C ILE A 82 -23.36 -3.78 14.60
N LEU A 83 -22.98 -4.96 14.10
CA LEU A 83 -21.77 -5.66 14.53
C LEU A 83 -20.50 -4.86 14.21
N ILE A 84 -20.42 -4.27 13.01
CA ILE A 84 -19.28 -3.45 12.61
C ILE A 84 -19.15 -2.20 13.51
N HIS A 85 -20.25 -1.51 13.79
CA HIS A 85 -20.25 -0.36 14.69
C HIS A 85 -19.88 -0.78 16.12
N ALA A 86 -20.39 -1.91 16.60
CA ALA A 86 -20.06 -2.44 17.92
C ALA A 86 -18.57 -2.80 18.02
N ALA A 87 -17.97 -3.35 16.97
CA ALA A 87 -16.53 -3.61 16.91
C ALA A 87 -15.73 -2.30 16.92
N LYS A 88 -16.10 -1.31 16.11
CA LYS A 88 -15.39 -0.02 16.09
C LYS A 88 -15.45 0.74 17.40
N ALA A 89 -16.55 0.60 18.14
CA ALA A 89 -16.74 1.27 19.41
C ALA A 89 -15.79 0.81 20.52
N VAL A 90 -15.12 -0.34 20.34
CA VAL A 90 -14.05 -0.80 21.25
C VAL A 90 -12.65 -0.47 20.74
N SER A 91 -12.51 0.33 19.68
CA SER A 91 -11.20 0.83 19.28
C SER A 91 -10.68 1.78 20.34
N GLU A 92 -9.45 1.58 20.81
CA GLU A 92 -8.80 2.40 21.83
C GLU A 92 -7.76 3.35 21.21
N TRP A 93 -7.42 3.13 19.94
CA TRP A 93 -6.37 3.84 19.24
C TRP A 93 -6.80 4.31 17.86
N THR A 94 -6.30 5.47 17.46
CA THR A 94 -6.27 5.97 16.09
C THR A 94 -4.90 6.63 15.89
N ARG A 95 -4.31 6.46 14.71
CA ARG A 95 -3.05 7.10 14.40
C ARG A 95 -3.21 8.61 14.28
N PRO A 96 -2.33 9.45 14.87
CA PRO A 96 -2.42 10.90 14.72
C PRO A 96 -2.46 11.39 13.28
N ALA A 97 -1.71 10.75 12.37
CA ALA A 97 -1.71 11.06 10.94
C ALA A 97 -3.05 10.78 10.23
N GLU A 98 -3.92 9.96 10.84
CA GLU A 98 -5.26 9.66 10.35
C GLU A 98 -6.33 10.56 11.00
N VAL A 99 -5.96 11.41 11.98
CA VAL A 99 -6.88 12.37 12.61
C VAL A 99 -6.94 13.65 11.80
N HIS A 100 -8.11 13.96 11.25
CA HIS A 100 -8.34 15.18 10.48
C HIS A 100 -8.27 16.41 11.38
N GLY A 101 -7.50 17.41 10.94
CA GLY A 101 -7.29 18.67 11.66
C GLY A 101 -6.35 18.59 12.86
N LEU A 102 -5.54 17.53 12.98
CA LEU A 102 -4.31 17.57 13.76
C LEU A 102 -3.19 18.14 12.85
N GLY A 103 -2.60 19.27 13.24
CA GLY A 103 -1.47 19.87 12.51
C GLY A 103 -0.18 19.05 12.71
N ARG A 104 0.77 19.14 11.76
CA ARG A 104 2.12 18.60 11.97
C ARG A 104 2.83 19.42 13.05
N GLY A 105 3.57 18.75 13.94
CA GLY A 105 4.25 19.37 15.09
C GLY A 105 4.94 20.68 14.72
N ILE A 106 4.43 21.78 15.27
CA ILE A 106 5.07 23.10 15.18
C ILE A 106 6.07 23.17 16.35
N PRO A 107 7.30 23.69 16.16
CA PRO A 107 8.27 23.83 17.24
C PRO A 107 7.66 24.50 18.49
N HIS A 108 8.04 24.02 19.68
CA HIS A 108 7.56 24.49 20.99
C HIS A 108 7.69 26.01 21.22
N ASP A 109 8.48 26.70 20.40
CA ASP A 109 8.83 28.12 20.52
C ASP A 109 7.94 29.06 19.67
N THR A 110 6.83 28.56 19.12
CA THR A 110 5.87 29.38 18.36
C THR A 110 4.62 29.70 19.18
N PRO A 111 4.06 30.92 19.07
CA PRO A 111 2.80 31.27 19.72
C PRO A 111 1.70 30.29 19.35
N ARG A 112 0.99 29.78 20.36
CA ARG A 112 -0.04 28.76 20.19
C ARG A 112 -1.19 29.32 19.35
N GLN A 113 -1.51 28.64 18.26
CA GLN A 113 -2.62 29.06 17.39
C GLN A 113 -3.98 28.75 18.05
N PRO A 114 -5.03 29.56 17.79
CA PRO A 114 -6.35 29.35 18.38
C PRO A 114 -6.92 27.93 18.20
N GLY A 115 -6.71 27.31 17.03
CA GLY A 115 -7.16 25.95 16.77
C GLY A 115 -6.40 24.89 17.57
N GLN A 116 -5.10 25.09 17.82
CA GLN A 116 -4.30 24.21 18.67
C GLN A 116 -4.74 24.31 20.13
N ASP A 117 -4.92 25.53 20.63
CA ASP A 117 -5.40 25.75 21.99
C ASP A 117 -6.81 25.16 22.20
N PHE A 118 -7.67 25.23 21.18
CA PHE A 118 -8.97 24.57 21.24
C PHE A 118 -8.88 23.03 21.22
N ASN A 119 -7.92 22.43 20.51
CA ASN A 119 -7.67 20.99 20.62
C ASN A 119 -7.29 20.59 22.05
N ASP A 120 -6.53 21.45 22.74
CA ASP A 120 -5.99 21.18 24.07
C ASP A 120 -6.99 21.44 25.21
N ARG A 121 -7.88 22.42 25.11
CA ARG A 121 -8.81 22.76 26.21
C ARG A 121 -10.26 23.06 25.81
N GLY A 122 -10.59 22.98 24.52
CA GLY A 122 -11.96 23.16 24.04
C GLY A 122 -12.90 22.05 24.54
N ASP A 123 -14.14 22.42 24.88
CA ASP A 123 -15.17 21.47 25.29
C ASP A 123 -15.90 20.89 24.08
N VAL A 124 -15.33 19.81 23.54
CA VAL A 124 -15.92 19.08 22.41
C VAL A 124 -17.26 18.43 22.77
N ARG A 125 -17.53 18.13 24.05
CA ARG A 125 -18.78 17.47 24.47
C ARG A 125 -19.95 18.44 24.43
N ALA A 126 -19.76 19.63 24.98
CA ALA A 126 -20.75 20.70 24.89
C ALA A 126 -21.03 21.08 23.43
N LEU A 127 -19.98 21.12 22.60
CA LEU A 127 -20.10 21.37 21.16
C LEU A 127 -20.91 20.30 20.42
N LEU A 128 -20.68 19.02 20.70
CA LEU A 128 -21.44 17.92 20.11
C LEU A 128 -22.92 18.00 20.54
N ALA A 129 -23.17 18.22 21.84
CA ALA A 129 -24.51 18.34 22.40
C ALA A 129 -25.31 19.51 21.81
N SER A 130 -24.69 20.68 21.61
CA SER A 130 -25.34 21.85 21.02
C SER A 130 -25.76 21.64 19.56
N HIS A 131 -25.12 20.70 18.87
CA HIS A 131 -25.46 20.30 17.50
C HIS A 131 -26.28 18.98 17.45
N GLY A 132 -26.93 18.62 18.55
CA GLY A 132 -27.92 17.54 18.61
C GLY A 132 -27.35 16.12 18.76
N TRP A 133 -26.05 15.97 19.01
CA TRP A 133 -25.48 14.67 19.34
C TRP A 133 -25.82 14.27 20.78
N THR A 134 -26.16 13.00 20.99
CA THR A 134 -26.54 12.48 22.31
C THR A 134 -25.46 11.57 22.87
N SER A 135 -24.98 11.85 24.09
CA SER A 135 -24.11 10.93 24.83
C SER A 135 -24.89 9.67 25.19
N CYS A 136 -24.28 8.51 24.93
CA CYS A 136 -24.83 7.18 25.17
C CYS A 136 -24.09 6.43 26.29
N GLY A 137 -23.28 7.14 27.08
CA GLY A 137 -22.48 6.59 28.16
C GLY A 137 -21.07 6.17 27.75
N MET A 138 -20.41 5.40 28.62
CA MET A 138 -19.02 4.98 28.48
C MET A 138 -18.93 3.53 28.01
N ARG A 139 -17.89 3.22 27.23
CA ARG A 139 -17.46 1.85 26.95
C ARG A 139 -15.93 1.78 27.08
N GLY A 140 -15.46 1.19 28.18
CA GLY A 140 -14.05 1.30 28.56
C GLY A 140 -13.70 2.77 28.81
N ALA A 141 -12.61 3.25 28.18
CA ALA A 141 -12.17 4.64 28.26
C ALA A 141 -12.87 5.58 27.24
N ASN A 142 -13.73 5.05 26.37
CA ASN A 142 -14.34 5.81 25.29
C ASN A 142 -15.77 6.24 25.61
N GLU A 143 -16.12 7.48 25.29
CA GLU A 143 -17.51 7.92 25.32
C GLU A 143 -18.22 7.57 24.03
N GLN A 144 -19.43 7.07 24.13
CA GLN A 144 -20.25 6.67 23.00
C GLN A 144 -21.23 7.79 22.63
N TRP A 145 -21.33 8.10 21.34
CA TRP A 145 -22.15 9.20 20.85
C TRP A 145 -23.09 8.74 19.75
N ARG A 146 -24.33 9.25 19.79
CA ARG A 146 -25.37 9.02 18.79
C ARG A 146 -25.64 10.29 18.01
N ARG A 147 -25.68 10.15 16.68
CA ARG A 147 -25.92 11.27 15.76
C ARG A 147 -27.37 11.79 15.88
N PRO A 148 -27.60 13.07 15.52
CA PRO A 148 -28.95 13.63 15.43
C PRO A 148 -29.88 12.78 14.55
N GLY A 149 -31.14 12.63 14.95
CA GLY A 149 -32.16 11.91 14.20
C GLY A 149 -32.06 10.37 14.25
N LYS A 150 -31.14 9.79 15.02
CA LYS A 150 -31.08 8.35 15.29
C LYS A 150 -31.68 8.04 16.66
N THR A 151 -32.57 7.03 16.75
CA THR A 151 -33.28 6.67 17.98
C THR A 151 -32.53 5.64 18.84
N THR A 152 -31.90 4.64 18.22
CA THR A 152 -31.21 3.54 18.90
C THR A 152 -29.78 3.35 18.40
N GLY A 153 -28.92 2.76 19.24
CA GLY A 153 -27.52 2.45 18.90
C GLY A 153 -26.59 3.68 18.84
N ILE A 154 -25.33 3.43 18.49
CA ILE A 154 -24.23 4.41 18.51
C ILE A 154 -23.82 4.81 17.08
N SER A 155 -23.10 5.92 16.94
CA SER A 155 -22.69 6.49 15.63
C SER A 155 -21.25 7.02 15.61
N ALA A 156 -20.70 7.33 16.78
CA ALA A 156 -19.34 7.78 16.95
C ALA A 156 -18.81 7.40 18.34
N SER A 157 -17.50 7.45 18.52
CA SER A 157 -16.85 7.37 19.83
C SER A 157 -15.91 8.56 20.02
N LEU A 158 -15.88 9.12 21.22
CA LEU A 158 -14.87 10.10 21.61
C LEU A 158 -13.75 9.36 22.36
N LEU A 159 -12.66 9.09 21.65
CA LEU A 159 -11.53 8.30 22.11
C LEU A 159 -10.66 9.15 23.05
N GLY A 160 -10.41 8.63 24.25
CA GLY A 160 -9.62 9.33 25.28
C GLY A 160 -10.15 10.73 25.62
N GLY A 161 -11.44 11.00 25.37
CA GLY A 161 -12.06 12.30 25.59
C GLY A 161 -11.66 13.41 24.60
N ARG A 162 -10.90 13.11 23.53
CA ARG A 162 -10.32 14.12 22.64
C ARG A 162 -10.53 13.86 21.16
N VAL A 163 -10.36 12.62 20.71
CA VAL A 163 -10.44 12.30 19.28
C VAL A 163 -11.85 11.81 18.97
N PHE A 164 -12.58 12.59 18.17
CA PHE A 164 -13.93 12.23 17.77
C PHE A 164 -13.89 11.35 16.53
N HIS A 165 -14.17 10.06 16.69
CA HIS A 165 -14.21 9.10 15.59
C HIS A 165 -15.65 8.83 15.15
N CYS A 166 -16.03 9.34 13.97
CA CYS A 166 -17.34 9.11 13.38
C CYS A 166 -17.28 7.89 12.46
N PHE A 167 -18.06 6.85 12.78
CA PHE A 167 -18.12 5.65 11.93
C PHE A 167 -19.43 5.52 11.15
N SER A 168 -20.36 6.46 11.28
CA SER A 168 -21.66 6.45 10.60
C SER A 168 -21.61 7.16 9.24
N SER A 169 -22.18 6.56 8.21
CA SER A 169 -22.36 7.18 6.88
C SER A 169 -23.48 8.22 6.80
N ASN A 170 -24.30 8.34 7.85
CA ASN A 170 -25.46 9.23 7.88
C ASN A 170 -25.27 10.36 8.92
N ALA A 171 -24.03 10.72 9.22
CA ALA A 171 -23.67 11.82 10.11
C ALA A 171 -23.20 13.02 9.29
N ALA A 172 -24.16 13.84 8.82
CA ALA A 172 -23.84 15.03 8.02
C ALA A 172 -22.78 15.91 8.71
N SER A 173 -21.92 16.54 7.91
CA SER A 173 -20.69 17.26 8.29
C SER A 173 -19.46 16.39 8.63
N PHE A 174 -19.62 15.08 8.78
CA PHE A 174 -18.50 14.15 8.98
C PHE A 174 -18.47 13.07 7.89
N ASP A 175 -17.27 12.72 7.47
CA ASP A 175 -17.03 11.58 6.61
C ASP A 175 -17.17 10.28 7.43
N PRO A 176 -17.72 9.21 6.83
CA PRO A 176 -17.78 7.92 7.49
C PRO A 176 -16.39 7.34 7.73
N ASP A 177 -16.20 6.80 8.94
CA ASP A 177 -14.95 6.16 9.39
C ASP A 177 -13.75 7.09 9.43
N GLN A 178 -13.99 8.31 9.92
CA GLN A 178 -12.98 9.34 10.00
C GLN A 178 -12.88 9.88 11.43
N SER A 179 -11.64 10.06 11.88
CA SER A 179 -11.29 10.68 13.17
C SER A 179 -11.03 12.17 13.00
N TYR A 180 -11.47 12.97 13.97
CA TYR A 180 -11.39 14.43 13.95
C TYR A 180 -10.83 14.96 15.27
N SER A 181 -9.98 15.99 15.18
CA SER A 181 -9.58 16.81 16.34
C SER A 181 -10.74 17.68 16.84
N PRO A 182 -10.75 18.16 18.09
CA PRO A 182 -11.79 19.07 18.58
C PRO A 182 -11.98 20.31 17.70
N PHE A 183 -10.89 20.90 17.19
CA PHE A 183 -10.96 22.04 16.29
C PHE A 183 -11.57 21.69 14.94
N ALA A 184 -11.30 20.51 14.39
CA ALA A 184 -11.97 20.05 13.18
C ALA A 184 -13.47 19.84 13.41
N VAL A 185 -13.87 19.24 14.55
CA VAL A 185 -15.28 19.11 14.95
C VAL A 185 -15.95 20.49 15.03
N TYR A 186 -15.31 21.46 15.69
CA TYR A 186 -15.81 22.83 15.78
C TYR A 186 -16.00 23.49 14.43
N THR A 187 -15.00 23.34 13.56
CA THR A 187 -15.01 23.93 12.22
C THR A 187 -16.10 23.33 11.33
N LEU A 188 -16.27 22.01 11.37
CA LEU A 188 -17.27 21.32 10.55
C LEU A 188 -18.70 21.60 11.01
N LEU A 189 -18.95 21.58 12.33
CA LEU A 189 -20.29 21.79 12.88
C LEU A 189 -20.72 23.27 12.87
N THR A 190 -19.82 24.18 13.22
CA THR A 190 -20.17 25.59 13.43
C THR A 190 -19.90 26.47 12.20
N HIS A 191 -18.86 26.15 11.42
CA HIS A 191 -18.36 27.00 10.33
C HIS A 191 -18.41 26.33 8.96
N GLY A 192 -19.05 25.16 8.83
CA GLY A 192 -19.22 24.47 7.55
C GLY A 192 -17.90 24.11 6.85
N GLY A 193 -16.83 23.84 7.61
CA GLY A 193 -15.50 23.52 7.06
C GLY A 193 -14.59 24.73 6.81
N GLN A 194 -15.03 25.96 7.11
CA GLN A 194 -14.21 27.16 6.89
C GLN A 194 -13.19 27.39 8.03
N TYR A 195 -12.05 26.71 7.95
CA TYR A 195 -11.01 26.70 8.98
C TYR A 195 -10.48 28.10 9.37
N HIS A 196 -10.35 29.02 8.42
CA HIS A 196 -9.90 30.38 8.73
C HIS A 196 -10.93 31.17 9.54
N ALA A 197 -12.22 31.06 9.19
CA ALA A 197 -13.30 31.68 9.94
C ALA A 197 -13.43 31.08 11.35
N ALA A 198 -13.27 29.75 11.46
CA ALA A 198 -13.28 29.05 12.73
C ALA A 198 -12.14 29.48 13.65
N ALA A 199 -10.90 29.57 13.14
CA ALA A 199 -9.76 30.04 13.91
C ALA A 199 -9.95 31.48 14.41
N LYS A 200 -10.51 32.37 13.57
CA LYS A 200 -10.84 33.75 13.95
C LYS A 200 -11.90 33.83 15.04
N ALA A 201 -12.94 33.00 14.95
CA ALA A 201 -14.00 32.92 15.96
C ALA A 201 -13.47 32.41 17.31
N LEU A 202 -12.58 31.42 17.28
CA LEU A 202 -11.92 30.91 18.49
C LEU A 202 -10.98 31.95 19.12
N ALA A 203 -10.23 32.70 18.31
CA ALA A 203 -9.42 33.81 18.80
C ALA A 203 -10.26 34.85 19.56
N ALA A 204 -11.45 35.19 19.01
CA ALA A 204 -12.38 36.11 19.67
C ALA A 204 -12.98 35.53 20.98
N GLN A 205 -12.98 34.20 21.15
CA GLN A 205 -13.37 33.51 22.38
C GLN A 205 -12.20 33.31 23.35
N GLY A 206 -11.03 33.89 23.04
CA GLY A 206 -9.84 33.85 23.89
C GLY A 206 -9.03 32.56 23.77
N PHE A 207 -9.11 31.84 22.64
CA PHE A 207 -8.22 30.71 22.34
C PHE A 207 -6.99 31.15 21.56
N GLY A 208 -5.83 30.58 21.91
CA GLY A 208 -4.52 30.93 21.35
C GLY A 208 -3.81 32.05 22.11
N ASP A 209 -2.53 32.25 21.82
CA ASP A 209 -1.73 33.29 22.46
C ASP A 209 -2.02 34.67 21.85
N ALA A 210 -1.98 35.72 22.66
CA ALA A 210 -2.19 37.08 22.19
C ALA A 210 -1.14 37.45 21.12
N PRO A 211 -1.54 38.03 19.97
CA PRO A 211 -0.60 38.38 18.92
C PRO A 211 0.27 39.57 19.36
N ASN A 212 1.50 39.30 19.79
CA ASN A 212 2.54 40.33 19.86
C ASN A 212 3.23 40.44 18.49
N GLY A 213 2.75 41.33 17.63
CA GLY A 213 3.48 41.79 16.45
C GLY A 213 2.60 42.16 15.25
N PRO A 214 2.92 43.24 14.51
CA PRO A 214 2.12 43.71 13.37
C PRO A 214 2.25 42.75 12.15
N PRO A 215 1.23 42.72 11.27
CA PRO A 215 1.13 41.74 10.20
C PRO A 215 2.19 41.96 9.11
N GLN A 216 2.96 40.92 8.79
CA GLN A 216 3.82 40.92 7.62
C GLN A 216 3.00 40.60 6.37
N THR A 217 2.91 41.58 5.48
CA THR A 217 2.36 41.46 4.13
C THR A 217 3.37 40.73 3.23
N SER A 218 2.94 39.62 2.63
CA SER A 218 3.74 38.89 1.64
C SER A 218 3.61 39.54 0.26
N ASN A 219 4.75 39.94 -0.29
CA ASN A 219 4.92 40.54 -1.61
C ASN A 219 4.43 39.60 -2.72
N THR A 220 3.55 40.11 -3.58
CA THR A 220 3.20 39.50 -4.86
C THR A 220 4.17 40.03 -5.92
N ALA A 221 5.10 39.21 -6.38
CA ALA A 221 5.97 39.54 -7.51
C ALA A 221 5.37 38.94 -8.79
N THR A 222 4.96 39.82 -9.71
CA THR A 222 4.55 39.51 -11.08
C THR A 222 5.75 39.09 -11.94
N ALA A 223 5.75 37.85 -12.43
CA ALA A 223 6.62 37.40 -13.52
C ALA A 223 5.78 37.22 -14.80
N GLN A 224 6.14 37.93 -15.86
CA GLN A 224 5.52 37.81 -17.18
C GLN A 224 5.99 36.53 -17.89
N ALA A 225 5.04 35.79 -18.46
CA ALA A 225 5.29 34.58 -19.26
C ALA A 225 5.31 34.89 -20.76
N PRO A 226 6.06 34.13 -21.58
CA PRO A 226 6.13 34.33 -23.02
C PRO A 226 4.87 33.81 -23.74
N ILE A 227 4.59 34.44 -24.88
CA ILE A 227 3.41 34.24 -25.72
C ILE A 227 3.45 32.84 -26.36
N SER A 228 2.57 31.94 -25.92
CA SER A 228 2.22 30.71 -26.63
C SER A 228 0.71 30.66 -26.87
N ARG A 229 0.31 30.31 -28.09
CA ARG A 229 -1.06 30.35 -28.60
C ARG A 229 -2.02 29.64 -27.64
N SER A 230 -2.89 30.43 -26.99
CA SER A 230 -3.93 29.98 -26.07
C SER A 230 -4.92 29.07 -26.80
N ARG A 231 -4.87 27.79 -26.48
CA ARG A 231 -6.00 26.89 -26.63
C ARG A 231 -6.58 26.73 -25.23
N ALA A 232 -7.82 27.17 -25.03
CA ALA A 232 -8.46 27.10 -23.72
C ALA A 232 -8.33 25.69 -23.12
N PRO A 233 -7.85 25.54 -21.87
CA PRO A 233 -7.67 24.23 -21.27
C PRO A 233 -9.00 23.49 -21.22
N LEU A 234 -9.05 22.27 -21.76
CA LEU A 234 -10.22 21.39 -21.67
C LEU A 234 -10.62 21.20 -20.21
N SER A 235 -11.93 21.20 -19.92
CA SER A 235 -12.43 20.79 -18.60
C SER A 235 -11.98 19.36 -18.27
N GLN A 236 -11.85 19.05 -16.97
CA GLN A 236 -11.42 17.72 -16.52
C GLN A 236 -12.31 16.59 -17.08
N SER A 237 -13.62 16.83 -17.16
CA SER A 237 -14.59 15.90 -17.77
C SER A 237 -14.28 15.62 -19.25
N LYS A 238 -14.02 16.66 -20.04
CA LYS A 238 -13.68 16.54 -21.47
C LYS A 238 -12.32 15.87 -21.68
N ARG A 239 -11.35 16.09 -20.78
CA ARG A 239 -10.06 15.38 -20.79
C ARG A 239 -10.24 13.88 -20.57
N TRP A 240 -11.06 13.48 -19.59
CA TRP A 240 -11.34 12.07 -19.33
C TRP A 240 -12.16 11.40 -20.42
N GLU A 241 -13.10 12.12 -21.02
CA GLU A 241 -13.84 11.62 -22.18
C GLU A 241 -12.90 11.38 -23.37
N LEU A 242 -12.00 12.33 -23.66
CA LEU A 242 -10.98 12.15 -24.69
C LEU A 242 -10.04 10.98 -24.39
N ALA A 243 -9.59 10.84 -23.13
CA ALA A 243 -8.73 9.75 -22.70
C ALA A 243 -9.41 8.38 -22.89
N ARG A 244 -10.68 8.22 -22.47
CA ARG A 244 -11.46 6.99 -22.66
C ARG A 244 -11.63 6.64 -24.14
N ARG A 245 -11.79 7.63 -25.00
CA ARG A 245 -11.88 7.42 -26.45
C ARG A 245 -10.56 7.01 -27.10
N ARG A 246 -9.43 7.50 -26.58
CA ARG A 246 -8.08 7.19 -27.11
C ARG A 246 -7.48 5.91 -26.54
N PHE A 247 -7.87 5.56 -25.32
CA PHE A 247 -7.40 4.38 -24.59
C PHE A 247 -8.61 3.60 -24.09
N PRO A 248 -9.35 2.93 -24.98
CA PRO A 248 -10.49 2.12 -24.59
C PRO A 248 -10.03 0.96 -23.70
N ARG A 249 -10.85 0.60 -22.70
CA ARG A 249 -10.64 -0.64 -21.95
C ARG A 249 -11.00 -1.80 -22.88
N ILE A 250 -10.02 -2.65 -23.15
CA ILE A 250 -10.19 -3.85 -23.97
C ILE A 250 -9.94 -5.09 -23.13
N ALA A 251 -10.65 -6.17 -23.43
CA ALA A 251 -10.34 -7.48 -22.85
C ALA A 251 -8.98 -7.95 -23.36
N PHE A 252 -8.27 -8.72 -22.53
CA PHE A 252 -7.02 -9.34 -22.98
C PHE A 252 -7.32 -10.34 -24.11
N PRO A 253 -6.58 -10.29 -25.24
CA PRO A 253 -6.80 -11.19 -26.37
C PRO A 253 -6.18 -12.57 -26.06
N TRP A 254 -6.96 -13.47 -25.46
CA TRP A 254 -6.46 -14.78 -24.99
C TRP A 254 -5.95 -15.71 -26.10
N ASP A 255 -6.35 -15.46 -27.34
CA ASP A 255 -5.94 -16.18 -28.54
C ASP A 255 -4.48 -15.91 -28.95
N ILE A 256 -3.82 -14.91 -28.37
CA ILE A 256 -2.38 -14.68 -28.60
C ILE A 256 -1.51 -15.74 -27.92
N PHE A 257 -2.04 -16.43 -26.91
CA PHE A 257 -1.33 -17.52 -26.25
C PHE A 257 -1.62 -18.85 -26.92
N PRO A 258 -0.68 -19.82 -26.88
CA PRO A 258 -1.01 -21.21 -27.12
C PRO A 258 -2.19 -21.64 -26.22
N ALA A 259 -3.12 -22.41 -26.78
CA ALA A 259 -4.38 -22.77 -26.11
C ALA A 259 -4.16 -23.40 -24.72
N GLU A 260 -3.11 -24.22 -24.58
CA GLU A 260 -2.73 -24.85 -23.30
C GLU A 260 -2.30 -23.83 -22.24
N VAL A 261 -1.54 -22.80 -22.63
CA VAL A 261 -1.10 -21.73 -21.73
C VAL A 261 -2.28 -20.87 -21.30
N ALA A 262 -3.14 -20.47 -22.25
CA ALA A 262 -4.35 -19.71 -21.97
C ALA A 262 -5.27 -20.47 -20.99
N ALA A 263 -5.56 -21.74 -21.27
CA ALA A 263 -6.39 -22.58 -20.42
C ALA A 263 -5.77 -22.80 -19.03
N SER A 264 -4.44 -22.96 -18.96
CA SER A 264 -3.70 -23.11 -17.70
C SER A 264 -3.80 -21.87 -16.82
N LEU A 265 -3.60 -20.66 -17.38
CA LEU A 265 -3.73 -19.40 -16.62
C LEU A 265 -5.18 -19.15 -16.18
N GLN A 266 -6.16 -19.45 -17.03
CA GLN A 266 -7.57 -19.34 -16.67
C GLN A 266 -7.96 -20.32 -15.55
N GLN A 267 -7.43 -21.55 -15.58
CA GLN A 267 -7.61 -22.51 -14.48
C GLN A 267 -6.93 -22.02 -13.20
N LEU A 268 -5.71 -21.48 -13.30
CA LEU A 268 -5.02 -20.92 -12.14
C LEU A 268 -5.88 -19.82 -11.47
N ALA A 269 -6.45 -18.91 -12.26
CA ALA A 269 -7.35 -17.87 -11.75
C ALA A 269 -8.54 -18.45 -10.97
N ARG A 270 -9.24 -19.45 -11.55
CA ARG A 270 -10.36 -20.13 -10.88
C ARG A 270 -9.91 -20.83 -9.59
N SER A 271 -8.77 -21.50 -9.61
CA SER A 271 -8.21 -22.18 -8.43
C SER A 271 -7.81 -21.24 -7.29
N CYS A 272 -7.63 -19.95 -7.59
CA CYS A 272 -7.32 -18.91 -6.63
C CYS A 272 -8.49 -17.97 -6.35
N ALA A 273 -9.70 -18.29 -6.84
CA ALA A 273 -10.89 -17.45 -6.73
C ALA A 273 -10.61 -15.99 -7.11
N THR A 274 -10.07 -15.77 -8.31
CA THR A 274 -9.65 -14.44 -8.79
C THR A 274 -9.85 -14.30 -10.29
N SER A 275 -9.73 -13.07 -10.77
CA SER A 275 -9.82 -12.77 -12.20
C SER A 275 -8.59 -13.29 -12.95
N PRO A 276 -8.77 -13.82 -14.17
CA PRO A 276 -7.67 -14.22 -15.04
C PRO A 276 -6.99 -13.03 -15.74
N THR A 277 -7.62 -11.84 -15.78
CA THR A 277 -7.15 -10.67 -16.54
C THR A 277 -5.71 -10.20 -16.22
N PRO A 278 -5.24 -10.16 -14.95
CA PRO A 278 -3.88 -9.72 -14.64
C PRO A 278 -2.80 -10.79 -14.87
N LEU A 279 -3.19 -12.06 -15.00
CA LEU A 279 -2.25 -13.19 -15.05
C LEU A 279 -1.34 -13.17 -16.28
N PRO A 280 -1.80 -12.80 -17.50
CA PRO A 280 -0.93 -12.63 -18.65
C PRO A 280 0.26 -11.70 -18.43
N ALA A 281 0.04 -10.53 -17.83
CA ALA A 281 1.11 -9.56 -17.58
C ALA A 281 2.14 -10.12 -16.56
N GLN A 282 1.66 -10.79 -15.52
CA GLN A 282 2.52 -11.48 -14.55
C GLN A 282 3.29 -12.63 -15.22
N ALA A 283 2.64 -13.42 -16.08
CA ALA A 283 3.25 -14.50 -16.83
C ALA A 283 4.39 -13.99 -17.74
N PHE A 284 4.18 -12.86 -18.43
CA PHE A 284 5.24 -12.22 -19.23
C PHE A 284 6.45 -11.83 -18.39
N CYS A 285 6.25 -11.26 -17.19
CA CYS A 285 7.35 -10.98 -16.26
C CYS A 285 8.11 -12.26 -15.87
N MET A 286 7.40 -13.35 -15.54
CA MET A 286 8.06 -14.60 -15.13
C MET A 286 8.90 -15.21 -16.26
N VAL A 287 8.31 -15.29 -17.46
CA VAL A 287 8.97 -15.87 -18.64
C VAL A 287 10.14 -15.00 -19.09
N ALA A 288 9.98 -13.68 -19.18
CA ALA A 288 11.06 -12.76 -19.56
C ALA A 288 12.22 -12.78 -18.56
N GLY A 289 11.93 -12.92 -17.26
CA GLY A 289 12.95 -13.06 -16.22
C GLY A 289 13.72 -14.38 -16.34
N ALA A 290 13.04 -15.48 -16.65
CA ALA A 290 13.67 -16.78 -16.88
C ALA A 290 14.54 -16.79 -18.16
N VAL A 291 14.04 -16.20 -19.25
CA VAL A 291 14.75 -16.09 -20.53
C VAL A 291 15.98 -15.19 -20.42
N GLY A 292 15.85 -14.05 -19.74
CA GLY A 292 16.92 -13.06 -19.62
C GLY A 292 17.44 -12.60 -20.99
N ARG A 293 18.76 -12.45 -21.13
CA ARG A 293 19.42 -12.00 -22.37
C ARG A 293 19.37 -12.98 -23.54
N LYS A 294 18.84 -14.19 -23.35
CA LYS A 294 18.81 -15.21 -24.42
C LYS A 294 17.95 -14.78 -25.60
N LEU A 295 17.01 -13.86 -25.40
CA LEU A 295 16.14 -13.34 -26.45
C LEU A 295 16.13 -11.80 -26.44
N VAL A 296 16.09 -11.24 -27.64
CA VAL A 296 15.87 -9.81 -27.91
C VAL A 296 14.90 -9.69 -29.09
N VAL A 297 14.08 -8.65 -29.10
CA VAL A 297 13.10 -8.42 -30.16
C VAL A 297 13.69 -7.47 -31.18
N GLY A 298 13.90 -7.93 -32.41
CA GLY A 298 14.29 -7.07 -33.52
C GLY A 298 13.06 -6.43 -34.16
N ILE A 299 12.85 -5.13 -33.94
CA ILE A 299 11.81 -4.36 -34.63
C ILE A 299 12.26 -4.09 -36.07
N LYS A 300 13.55 -3.80 -36.25
CA LYS A 300 14.27 -3.63 -37.52
C LYS A 300 15.72 -4.08 -37.35
N ASP A 301 16.47 -4.24 -38.44
CA ASP A 301 17.87 -4.69 -38.37
C ASP A 301 18.75 -3.84 -37.43
N SER A 302 18.52 -2.52 -37.39
CA SER A 302 19.23 -1.58 -36.52
C SER A 302 18.48 -1.22 -35.23
N TRP A 303 17.32 -1.83 -34.96
CA TRP A 303 16.50 -1.54 -33.80
C TRP A 303 16.08 -2.81 -33.08
N GLN A 304 16.71 -3.03 -31.93
CA GLN A 304 16.43 -4.14 -31.03
C GLN A 304 15.89 -3.63 -29.69
N GLU A 305 14.95 -4.36 -29.11
CA GLU A 305 14.34 -4.06 -27.81
C GLU A 305 14.44 -5.27 -26.88
N PRO A 306 14.80 -5.09 -25.60
CA PRO A 306 14.84 -6.17 -24.63
C PRO A 306 13.43 -6.60 -24.21
N LEU A 307 13.30 -7.87 -23.79
CA LEU A 307 12.08 -8.34 -23.12
C LEU A 307 12.08 -7.90 -21.65
N ILE A 308 11.50 -6.74 -21.39
CA ILE A 308 11.34 -6.20 -20.03
C ILE A 308 9.90 -5.76 -19.85
N PHE A 309 9.26 -6.31 -18.81
CA PHE A 309 7.86 -6.06 -18.48
C PHE A 309 7.74 -5.69 -17.01
N TRP A 310 7.09 -4.56 -16.75
CA TRP A 310 6.65 -4.20 -15.42
C TRP A 310 5.12 -4.32 -15.36
N ALA A 311 4.59 -5.24 -14.57
CA ALA A 311 3.16 -5.52 -14.49
C ALA A 311 2.53 -4.95 -13.21
N ALA A 312 1.40 -4.28 -13.38
CA ALA A 312 0.66 -3.64 -12.31
C ALA A 312 -0.80 -4.11 -12.30
N ASP A 313 -1.16 -4.89 -11.28
CA ASP A 313 -2.53 -5.37 -11.04
C ASP A 313 -3.29 -4.37 -10.14
N ILE A 314 -4.10 -3.50 -10.77
CA ILE A 314 -4.88 -2.45 -10.11
C ILE A 314 -6.26 -2.99 -9.73
N ARG A 315 -6.33 -3.68 -8.59
CA ARG A 315 -7.59 -4.19 -8.00
C ARG A 315 -7.60 -3.99 -6.49
N ASP A 316 -8.78 -4.03 -5.88
CA ASP A 316 -8.96 -3.77 -4.45
C ASP A 316 -8.24 -4.77 -3.53
N SER A 317 -8.16 -4.45 -2.25
CA SER A 317 -7.67 -5.39 -1.24
C SER A 317 -8.64 -6.58 -1.11
N GLY A 318 -8.10 -7.79 -1.01
CA GLY A 318 -8.91 -9.03 -0.99
C GLY A 318 -9.25 -9.60 -2.37
N ALA A 319 -8.91 -8.94 -3.47
CA ALA A 319 -9.21 -9.41 -4.84
C ALA A 319 -8.37 -10.62 -5.31
N GLY A 320 -7.78 -11.41 -4.39
CA GLY A 320 -6.99 -12.61 -4.74
C GLY A 320 -5.79 -12.35 -5.67
N LYS A 321 -5.09 -11.21 -5.53
CA LYS A 321 -3.97 -10.82 -6.41
C LYS A 321 -2.70 -11.65 -6.20
N THR A 322 -2.36 -11.87 -4.93
CA THR A 322 -1.10 -12.47 -4.49
C THR A 322 -0.99 -13.98 -4.72
N PRO A 323 -2.04 -14.81 -4.45
CA PRO A 323 -1.95 -16.26 -4.63
C PRO A 323 -1.53 -16.74 -6.04
N PRO A 324 -2.15 -16.28 -7.16
CA PRO A 324 -1.76 -16.75 -8.49
C PRO A 324 -0.34 -16.30 -8.87
N MET A 325 0.09 -15.11 -8.45
CA MET A 325 1.44 -14.60 -8.68
C MET A 325 2.49 -15.54 -8.07
N TRP A 326 2.30 -15.94 -6.81
CA TRP A 326 3.21 -16.86 -6.13
C TRP A 326 3.11 -18.30 -6.66
N ALA A 327 1.94 -18.72 -7.12
CA ALA A 327 1.79 -20.01 -7.80
C ALA A 327 2.64 -20.06 -9.07
N MET A 328 2.62 -19.00 -9.89
CA MET A 328 3.48 -18.88 -11.07
C MET A 328 4.96 -18.74 -10.72
N ALA A 329 5.29 -18.06 -9.61
CA ALA A 329 6.67 -17.88 -9.16
C ALA A 329 7.33 -19.16 -8.61
N LYS A 330 6.57 -20.24 -8.40
CA LYS A 330 7.03 -21.41 -7.61
C LYS A 330 8.34 -22.04 -8.10
N GLU A 331 8.54 -22.13 -9.42
CA GLU A 331 9.80 -22.66 -9.98
C GLU A 331 10.98 -21.70 -9.76
N ILE A 332 10.74 -20.40 -9.88
CA ILE A 332 11.74 -19.36 -9.63
C ILE A 332 12.15 -19.36 -8.15
N THR A 333 11.20 -19.45 -7.23
CA THR A 333 11.50 -19.55 -5.79
C THR A 333 12.26 -20.83 -5.46
N ARG A 334 11.85 -21.96 -6.04
CA ARG A 334 12.56 -23.24 -5.89
C ARG A 334 14.03 -23.15 -6.33
N ARG A 335 14.30 -22.47 -7.45
CA ARG A 335 15.68 -22.25 -7.94
C ARG A 335 16.47 -21.31 -7.05
N GLN A 336 15.84 -20.27 -6.51
CA GLN A 336 16.48 -19.39 -5.54
C GLN A 336 16.87 -20.15 -4.27
N ASP A 337 15.99 -21.03 -3.76
CA ASP A 337 16.25 -21.83 -2.57
C ASP A 337 17.42 -22.79 -2.79
N GLN A 338 17.46 -23.46 -3.95
CA GLN A 338 18.59 -24.33 -4.32
C GLN A 338 19.91 -23.56 -4.39
N GLU A 339 19.90 -22.38 -4.99
CA GLU A 339 21.08 -21.53 -5.10
C GLU A 339 21.52 -20.97 -3.74
N HIS A 340 20.56 -20.67 -2.86
CA HIS A 340 20.84 -20.24 -1.49
C HIS A 340 21.52 -21.35 -0.69
N GLU A 341 21.00 -22.58 -0.74
CA GLU A 341 21.58 -23.72 -0.03
C GLU A 341 22.96 -24.11 -0.60
N ARG A 342 23.14 -24.03 -1.94
CA ARG A 342 24.46 -24.20 -2.59
C ARG A 342 25.47 -23.22 -1.99
N TYR A 343 25.16 -21.91 -2.05
CA TYR A 343 26.07 -20.87 -1.57
C TYR A 343 26.34 -21.00 -0.07
N LYS A 344 25.32 -21.30 0.73
CA LYS A 344 25.46 -21.52 2.18
C LYS A 344 26.40 -22.68 2.50
N ALA A 345 26.30 -23.80 1.78
CA ALA A 345 27.17 -24.95 1.96
C ALA A 345 28.62 -24.65 1.54
N GLU A 346 28.81 -24.00 0.40
CA GLU A 346 30.13 -23.61 -0.09
C GLU A 346 30.79 -22.56 0.83
N ASN A 347 30.05 -21.53 1.24
CA ASN A 347 30.55 -20.48 2.12
C ASN A 347 30.90 -21.02 3.51
N ALA A 348 30.07 -21.90 4.09
CA ALA A 348 30.41 -22.56 5.36
C ALA A 348 31.69 -23.42 5.24
N SER A 349 31.92 -24.03 4.09
CA SER A 349 33.13 -24.83 3.85
C SER A 349 34.37 -23.94 3.71
N TRP A 350 34.25 -22.84 2.96
CA TRP A 350 35.30 -21.84 2.79
C TRP A 350 35.64 -21.12 4.10
N GLU A 351 34.64 -20.81 4.92
CA GLU A 351 34.82 -20.16 6.21
C GLU A 351 35.53 -21.06 7.24
N ARG A 352 35.48 -22.39 7.08
CA ARG A 352 36.23 -23.31 7.95
C ARG A 352 37.71 -23.41 7.58
N LEU A 353 38.10 -22.97 6.39
CA LEU A 353 39.51 -22.97 5.97
C LEU A 353 40.32 -22.00 6.83
N SER A 354 41.55 -22.41 7.13
CA SER A 354 42.50 -21.52 7.80
C SER A 354 42.81 -20.31 6.91
N ILE A 355 43.25 -19.20 7.52
CA ILE A 355 43.65 -17.99 6.78
C ILE A 355 44.72 -18.31 5.72
N LYS A 356 45.60 -19.28 6.01
CA LYS A 356 46.65 -19.73 5.08
C LYS A 356 46.07 -20.46 3.87
N ASP A 357 45.06 -21.31 4.06
CA ASP A 357 44.43 -22.09 2.99
C ASP A 357 43.52 -21.20 2.11
N ARG A 358 42.84 -20.22 2.71
CA ARG A 358 42.04 -19.23 1.97
C ARG A 358 42.89 -18.36 1.04
N ARG A 359 44.15 -18.08 1.37
CA ARG A 359 45.06 -17.30 0.51
C ARG A 359 45.32 -17.97 -0.85
N GLY A 360 45.08 -19.27 -0.97
CA GLY A 360 45.24 -20.05 -2.22
C GLY A 360 43.94 -20.39 -2.92
N GLN A 361 42.77 -19.97 -2.41
CA GLN A 361 41.46 -20.32 -2.96
C GLN A 361 40.59 -19.08 -3.14
N LEU A 362 39.89 -19.00 -4.28
CA LEU A 362 38.88 -17.97 -4.49
C LEU A 362 37.70 -18.21 -3.52
N PRO A 363 37.05 -17.13 -3.05
CA PRO A 363 35.79 -17.27 -2.32
C PRO A 363 34.72 -17.91 -3.22
N PRO A 364 33.69 -18.55 -2.64
CA PRO A 364 32.57 -19.06 -3.41
C PRO A 364 31.92 -17.98 -4.29
N ASP A 365 31.47 -18.38 -5.47
CA ASP A 365 30.73 -17.50 -6.37
C ASP A 365 29.47 -16.97 -5.68
N LYS A 366 29.23 -15.66 -5.83
CA LYS A 366 28.04 -15.00 -5.28
C LYS A 366 26.76 -15.75 -5.72
N PRO A 367 25.77 -15.91 -4.83
CA PRO A 367 24.56 -16.61 -5.18
C PRO A 367 23.82 -15.85 -6.28
N ARG A 368 23.36 -16.56 -7.31
CA ARG A 368 22.52 -15.97 -8.34
C ARG A 368 21.17 -15.50 -7.76
N GLY A 369 20.81 -14.26 -8.04
CA GLY A 369 19.49 -13.69 -7.73
C GLY A 369 18.45 -14.02 -8.80
N TYR A 370 17.56 -14.97 -8.51
CA TYR A 370 16.40 -15.27 -9.36
C TYR A 370 15.23 -14.33 -9.08
N PHE A 371 14.97 -14.02 -7.81
CA PHE A 371 13.93 -13.08 -7.43
C PHE A 371 14.26 -12.22 -6.21
N SER A 372 13.53 -11.13 -6.03
CA SER A 372 13.51 -10.34 -4.80
C SER A 372 12.09 -9.91 -4.45
N THR A 373 11.81 -9.72 -3.16
CA THR A 373 10.58 -9.11 -2.65
C THR A 373 10.80 -7.73 -2.03
N ASN A 374 12.04 -7.25 -2.01
CA ASN A 374 12.42 -5.96 -1.47
C ASN A 374 13.25 -5.14 -2.48
N LEU A 375 13.21 -3.83 -2.32
CA LEU A 375 13.60 -2.84 -3.31
C LEU A 375 14.56 -1.83 -2.68
N THR A 376 15.85 -2.16 -2.68
CA THR A 376 16.90 -1.14 -2.65
C THR A 376 17.62 -1.20 -3.98
N LEU A 377 17.87 -0.03 -4.57
CA LEU A 377 18.53 0.05 -5.87
C LEU A 377 19.96 -0.50 -5.78
N GLU A 378 20.65 -0.24 -4.67
CA GLU A 378 21.95 -0.82 -4.34
C GLU A 378 21.92 -2.35 -4.29
N GLY A 379 20.87 -2.92 -3.69
CA GLY A 379 20.70 -4.37 -3.61
C GLY A 379 20.46 -4.98 -4.99
N VAL A 380 19.61 -4.35 -5.81
CA VAL A 380 19.37 -4.79 -7.20
C VAL A 380 20.64 -4.70 -8.03
N HIS A 381 21.40 -3.61 -7.91
CA HIS A 381 22.68 -3.46 -8.59
C HIS A 381 23.69 -4.55 -8.20
N ALA A 382 23.79 -4.85 -6.90
CA ALA A 382 24.69 -5.88 -6.40
C ALA A 382 24.30 -7.30 -6.88
N GLN A 383 23.00 -7.57 -7.07
CA GLN A 383 22.50 -8.84 -7.61
C GLN A 383 22.74 -8.97 -9.13
N LEU A 384 22.74 -7.84 -9.85
CA LEU A 384 22.94 -7.82 -11.30
C LEU A 384 24.42 -7.82 -11.71
N ASP A 385 25.32 -7.43 -10.81
CA ASP A 385 26.76 -7.48 -11.01
C ASP A 385 27.24 -8.90 -11.32
N GLY A 386 27.73 -9.13 -12.53
CA GLY A 386 28.13 -10.47 -13.00
C GLY A 386 26.96 -11.45 -13.23
N HIS A 387 25.70 -10.99 -13.22
CA HIS A 387 24.55 -11.89 -13.33
C HIS A 387 24.53 -12.62 -14.70
N PRO A 388 24.44 -13.96 -14.73
CA PRO A 388 24.71 -14.76 -15.93
C PRO A 388 23.73 -14.49 -17.08
N THR A 389 22.46 -14.21 -16.77
CA THR A 389 21.42 -13.97 -17.77
C THR A 389 20.85 -12.56 -17.76
N GLY A 390 21.24 -11.71 -16.80
CA GLY A 390 20.60 -10.43 -16.50
C GLY A 390 19.14 -10.49 -16.03
N GLY A 391 18.51 -11.67 -16.10
CA GLY A 391 17.11 -11.89 -15.78
C GLY A 391 16.87 -12.09 -14.29
N MET A 392 16.13 -11.16 -13.70
CA MET A 392 15.76 -11.15 -12.29
C MET A 392 14.31 -10.67 -12.16
N ILE A 393 13.54 -11.26 -11.24
CA ILE A 393 12.12 -10.94 -11.06
C ILE A 393 11.90 -10.30 -9.70
N ILE A 394 11.24 -9.16 -9.67
CA ILE A 394 10.87 -8.48 -8.44
C ILE A 394 9.38 -8.71 -8.20
N LEU A 395 9.07 -9.44 -7.12
CA LEU A 395 7.72 -9.84 -6.71
C LEU A 395 7.24 -8.95 -5.58
N LEU A 396 6.26 -8.10 -5.85
CA LEU A 396 5.76 -7.12 -4.88
C LEU A 396 4.33 -7.46 -4.49
N ASN A 397 4.11 -7.66 -3.18
CA ASN A 397 2.74 -7.72 -2.66
C ASN A 397 2.01 -6.39 -2.82
N GLU A 398 2.77 -5.28 -2.79
CA GLU A 398 2.30 -3.92 -3.00
C GLU A 398 3.27 -3.17 -3.92
N LEU A 399 2.83 -2.82 -5.13
CA LEU A 399 3.68 -2.17 -6.14
C LEU A 399 4.08 -0.75 -5.74
N SER A 400 3.37 -0.10 -4.81
CA SER A 400 3.79 1.21 -4.30
C SER A 400 5.21 1.19 -3.71
N ALA A 401 5.70 0.02 -3.28
CA ALA A 401 7.08 -0.17 -2.83
C ALA A 401 8.11 0.18 -3.93
N LEU A 402 7.81 -0.08 -5.21
CA LEU A 402 8.66 0.32 -6.35
C LEU A 402 8.87 1.83 -6.36
N ILE A 403 7.81 2.57 -6.09
CA ILE A 403 7.81 4.03 -6.15
C ILE A 403 8.39 4.64 -4.88
N SER A 404 8.13 4.04 -3.71
CA SER A 404 8.81 4.42 -2.47
C SER A 404 10.33 4.18 -2.57
N GLY A 405 10.76 3.08 -3.19
CA GLY A 405 12.17 2.78 -3.44
C GLY A 405 12.86 3.74 -4.43
N GLN A 406 12.10 4.38 -5.31
CA GLN A 406 12.60 5.43 -6.22
C GLN A 406 12.84 6.79 -5.54
N ASN A 407 12.32 6.98 -4.32
CA ASN A 407 12.38 8.23 -3.56
C ASN A 407 13.19 8.10 -2.25
N GLN A 408 13.94 7.01 -2.07
CA GLN A 408 14.66 6.75 -0.81
C GLN A 408 15.87 7.66 -0.60
N TYR A 409 16.37 8.34 -1.64
CA TYR A 409 17.40 9.38 -1.49
C TYR A 409 16.84 10.79 -1.74
N LYS A 410 17.24 11.69 -0.83
CA LYS A 410 16.88 13.12 -0.66
C LYS A 410 16.60 13.85 -1.98
N SER A 411 15.77 14.91 -1.90
CA SER A 411 15.53 15.89 -2.98
C SER A 411 16.78 16.10 -3.87
N GLY A 412 16.79 15.49 -5.06
CA GLY A 412 17.93 15.48 -5.99
C GLY A 412 18.58 14.11 -6.28
N GLY A 413 18.06 12.99 -5.77
CA GLY A 413 18.58 11.64 -6.06
C GLY A 413 18.38 11.16 -7.52
N THR A 414 19.29 10.31 -8.00
CA THR A 414 19.31 9.72 -9.36
C THR A 414 18.65 8.34 -9.44
N ASP A 415 17.95 7.91 -8.38
CA ASP A 415 17.39 6.56 -8.28
C ASP A 415 16.35 6.30 -9.36
N ARG A 416 15.49 7.28 -9.63
CA ARG A 416 14.48 7.22 -10.70
C ARG A 416 15.12 6.93 -12.05
N GLU A 417 16.10 7.73 -12.46
CA GLU A 417 16.82 7.56 -13.73
C GLU A 417 17.46 6.17 -13.81
N SER A 418 17.98 5.65 -12.70
CA SER A 418 18.57 4.31 -12.64
C SER A 418 17.52 3.21 -12.86
N TRP A 419 16.34 3.34 -12.26
CA TRP A 419 15.21 2.45 -12.52
C TRP A 419 14.75 2.52 -13.98
N LEU A 420 14.73 3.70 -14.59
CA LEU A 420 14.44 3.86 -16.01
C LEU A 420 15.50 3.17 -16.89
N CYS A 421 16.78 3.28 -16.56
CA CYS A 421 17.87 2.57 -17.25
C CYS A 421 17.74 1.05 -17.13
N LEU A 422 17.34 0.54 -15.96
CA LEU A 422 17.06 -0.87 -15.75
C LEU A 422 15.88 -1.35 -16.60
N HIS A 423 14.83 -0.54 -16.73
CA HIS A 423 13.70 -0.84 -17.61
C HIS A 423 14.11 -0.87 -19.08
N ASP A 424 14.95 0.07 -19.52
CA ASP A 424 15.45 0.14 -20.90
C ASP A 424 16.48 -0.98 -21.19
N GLY A 425 16.94 -1.70 -20.16
CA GLY A 425 17.96 -2.75 -20.27
C GLY A 425 19.33 -2.23 -20.72
N LYS A 426 19.58 -0.92 -20.64
CA LYS A 426 20.81 -0.29 -21.12
C LYS A 426 21.98 -0.55 -20.17
N PRO A 427 23.22 -0.63 -20.69
CA PRO A 427 24.41 -0.74 -19.86
C PRO A 427 24.47 0.40 -18.85
N THR A 428 24.63 0.06 -17.58
CA THR A 428 24.70 1.01 -16.48
C THR A 428 26.02 0.80 -15.73
N ARG A 429 26.83 1.85 -15.66
CA ARG A 429 28.09 1.84 -14.90
C ARG A 429 27.96 2.72 -13.67
N ILE A 430 28.01 2.10 -12.50
CA ILE A 430 27.93 2.79 -11.21
C ILE A 430 29.34 2.88 -10.67
N VAL A 431 29.82 4.11 -10.43
CA VAL A 431 31.16 4.36 -9.90
C VAL A 431 31.04 4.94 -8.50
N ARG A 432 31.63 4.27 -7.52
CA ARG A 432 31.76 4.73 -6.14
C ARG A 432 33.24 4.80 -5.77
N ALA A 433 33.56 5.45 -4.65
CA ALA A 433 34.95 5.68 -4.24
C ALA A 433 35.76 4.39 -4.01
N LYS A 434 35.11 3.26 -3.69
CA LYS A 434 35.77 1.98 -3.37
C LYS A 434 35.47 0.86 -4.38
N GLU A 435 34.49 1.04 -5.25
CA GLU A 435 34.01 -0.01 -6.15
C GLU A 435 33.39 0.59 -7.41
N SER A 436 33.45 -0.15 -8.51
CA SER A 436 32.70 0.16 -9.71
C SER A 436 31.95 -1.07 -10.17
N ILE A 437 30.63 -0.94 -10.35
CA ILE A 437 29.75 -1.99 -10.85
C ILE A 437 29.41 -1.69 -12.30
N LEU A 438 29.55 -2.68 -13.17
CA LEU A 438 29.10 -2.60 -14.55
C LEU A 438 27.97 -3.61 -14.76
N ILE A 439 26.77 -3.09 -14.98
CA ILE A 439 25.60 -3.88 -15.32
C ILE A 439 25.42 -3.82 -16.83
N THR A 440 25.56 -4.95 -17.50
CA THR A 440 25.29 -5.10 -18.93
C THR A 440 23.98 -5.82 -19.15
N ASP A 441 23.14 -5.26 -20.02
CA ASP A 441 21.91 -5.88 -20.50
C ASP A 441 21.04 -6.47 -19.38
N ALA A 442 20.68 -5.65 -18.39
CA ALA A 442 19.77 -6.05 -17.34
C ALA A 442 18.40 -6.42 -17.93
N ARG A 443 17.73 -7.42 -17.34
CA ARG A 443 16.39 -7.89 -17.72
C ARG A 443 15.52 -7.99 -16.47
N VAL A 444 15.39 -6.86 -15.77
CA VAL A 444 14.69 -6.77 -14.48
C VAL A 444 13.20 -6.65 -14.70
N GLN A 445 12.48 -7.67 -14.27
CA GLN A 445 11.03 -7.74 -14.34
C GLN A 445 10.46 -7.28 -13.02
N VAL A 446 9.34 -6.56 -13.05
CA VAL A 446 8.64 -6.14 -11.82
C VAL A 446 7.19 -6.58 -11.96
N CYS A 447 6.65 -7.29 -10.97
CA CYS A 447 5.21 -7.55 -10.95
C CYS A 447 4.65 -7.46 -9.55
N GLY A 448 3.46 -6.87 -9.44
CA GLY A 448 2.78 -6.72 -8.16
C GLY A 448 1.40 -6.12 -8.27
N GLY A 449 0.64 -6.25 -7.19
CA GLY A 449 -0.68 -5.63 -7.04
C GLY A 449 -0.58 -4.23 -6.45
N ILE A 450 -1.55 -3.37 -6.77
CA ILE A 450 -1.73 -2.04 -6.15
C ILE A 450 -3.22 -1.74 -6.02
N GLN A 451 -3.64 -1.12 -4.92
CA GLN A 451 -5.04 -0.72 -4.78
C GLN A 451 -5.31 0.57 -5.59
N PRO A 452 -6.52 0.75 -6.17
CA PRO A 452 -6.84 1.93 -6.96
C PRO A 452 -6.55 3.27 -6.27
N GLY A 453 -6.85 3.38 -4.96
CA GLY A 453 -6.58 4.59 -4.18
C GLY A 453 -5.09 4.86 -3.99
N ILE A 454 -4.28 3.82 -3.74
CA ILE A 454 -2.83 3.94 -3.62
C ILE A 454 -2.21 4.27 -4.98
N PHE A 455 -2.66 3.63 -6.05
CA PHE A 455 -2.27 3.96 -7.41
C PHE A 455 -2.51 5.44 -7.71
N SER A 456 -3.72 5.95 -7.44
CA SER A 456 -4.05 7.37 -7.65
C SER A 456 -3.19 8.31 -6.81
N LYS A 457 -2.86 7.94 -5.57
CA LYS A 457 -2.02 8.76 -4.70
C LYS A 457 -0.57 8.81 -5.17
N VAL A 458 -0.04 7.66 -5.60
CA VAL A 458 1.37 7.48 -5.96
C VAL A 458 1.65 8.03 -7.35
N PHE A 459 0.85 7.64 -8.34
CA PHE A 459 1.04 8.04 -9.74
C PHE A 459 0.29 9.33 -10.11
N GLY A 460 -0.62 9.80 -9.26
CA GLY A 460 -1.36 11.07 -9.42
C GLY A 460 -0.93 12.18 -8.46
N GLY A 461 0.25 12.06 -7.84
CA GLY A 461 0.79 13.05 -6.89
C GLY A 461 0.99 14.45 -7.47
N GLU A 462 1.27 15.43 -6.60
CA GLU A 462 1.47 16.84 -6.98
C GLU A 462 2.50 16.98 -8.11
N ASN A 463 2.12 17.74 -9.14
CA ASN A 463 2.90 18.03 -10.35
C ASN A 463 3.06 16.92 -11.40
N GLY A 464 2.44 15.73 -11.25
CA GLY A 464 2.43 14.72 -12.33
C GLY A 464 3.80 14.13 -12.68
N GLN A 465 4.75 14.18 -11.74
CA GLN A 465 6.16 13.85 -11.96
C GLN A 465 6.42 12.50 -12.65
N PHE A 466 5.71 11.42 -12.26
CA PHE A 466 5.88 10.08 -12.85
C PHE A 466 5.28 9.93 -14.25
N ILE A 467 4.41 10.86 -14.64
CA ILE A 467 3.92 10.97 -16.01
C ILE A 467 4.99 11.67 -16.85
N ASP A 468 5.58 12.75 -16.31
CA ASP A 468 6.57 13.56 -17.02
C ASP A 468 7.89 12.83 -17.28
N ASP A 469 8.39 12.03 -16.31
CA ASP A 469 9.59 11.19 -16.50
C ASP A 469 9.31 9.85 -17.22
N GLY A 470 8.03 9.60 -17.51
CA GLY A 470 7.55 8.44 -18.22
C GLY A 470 7.56 7.13 -17.43
N THR A 471 7.76 7.14 -16.12
CA THR A 471 7.68 5.94 -15.27
C THR A 471 6.33 5.23 -15.43
N VAL A 472 5.23 5.99 -15.49
CA VAL A 472 3.88 5.42 -15.69
C VAL A 472 3.81 4.60 -16.98
N PHE A 473 4.43 5.04 -18.07
CA PHE A 473 4.32 4.39 -19.38
C PHE A 473 5.11 3.08 -19.51
N ARG A 474 5.90 2.72 -18.51
CA ARG A 474 6.71 1.49 -18.47
C ARG A 474 5.95 0.30 -17.88
N CYS A 475 4.80 0.55 -17.25
CA CYS A 475 3.99 -0.47 -16.64
C CYS A 475 2.85 -0.94 -17.55
N LEU A 476 2.68 -2.25 -17.66
CA LEU A 476 1.47 -2.90 -18.15
C LEU A 476 0.41 -2.88 -17.04
N PHE A 477 -0.53 -1.96 -17.16
CA PHE A 477 -1.63 -1.85 -16.21
C PHE A 477 -2.79 -2.77 -16.57
N THR A 478 -3.25 -3.52 -15.57
CA THR A 478 -4.54 -4.20 -15.61
C THR A 478 -5.43 -3.59 -14.54
N TYR A 479 -6.69 -3.35 -14.89
CA TYR A 479 -7.66 -2.76 -13.97
C TYR A 479 -8.99 -3.47 -14.13
N GLU A 480 -9.55 -3.92 -13.01
CA GLU A 480 -10.90 -4.42 -12.93
C GLU A 480 -11.60 -3.88 -11.69
N PRO A 481 -12.90 -3.56 -11.78
CA PRO A 481 -13.68 -3.28 -10.59
C PRO A 481 -13.77 -4.52 -9.71
N SER A 482 -14.03 -4.31 -8.42
CA SER A 482 -14.32 -5.41 -7.50
C SER A 482 -15.42 -6.30 -8.07
N SER A 483 -15.12 -7.60 -8.16
CA SER A 483 -16.03 -8.63 -8.62
C SER A 483 -15.85 -9.86 -7.75
N HIS A 484 -16.95 -10.59 -7.56
CA HIS A 484 -16.97 -11.83 -6.80
C HIS A 484 -16.48 -12.97 -7.69
N HIS A 485 -15.52 -13.75 -7.20
CA HIS A 485 -15.09 -14.99 -7.81
C HIS A 485 -15.34 -16.13 -6.83
N GLU A 486 -16.14 -17.10 -7.23
CA GLU A 486 -16.52 -18.21 -6.37
C GLU A 486 -15.30 -19.05 -5.99
N LEU A 487 -15.17 -19.36 -4.70
CA LEU A 487 -14.18 -20.32 -4.22
C LEU A 487 -14.73 -21.72 -4.44
N THR A 488 -14.15 -22.43 -5.42
CA THR A 488 -14.52 -23.82 -5.74
C THR A 488 -13.44 -24.79 -5.26
N GLY A 489 -13.71 -26.10 -5.37
CA GLY A 489 -12.68 -27.13 -5.18
C GLY A 489 -11.70 -27.26 -6.35
N GLU A 490 -11.84 -26.47 -7.43
CA GLU A 490 -10.94 -26.54 -8.59
C GLU A 490 -9.52 -26.19 -8.16
N SER A 491 -8.56 -27.03 -8.56
CA SER A 491 -7.14 -26.83 -8.29
C SER A 491 -6.39 -26.61 -9.60
N TRP A 492 -5.30 -25.85 -9.56
CA TRP A 492 -4.39 -25.78 -10.70
C TRP A 492 -3.74 -27.15 -10.92
N SER A 493 -4.08 -27.78 -12.04
CA SER A 493 -3.78 -29.19 -12.26
C SER A 493 -2.28 -29.48 -12.19
N GLN A 494 -1.91 -30.71 -11.84
CA GLN A 494 -0.50 -31.10 -11.81
C GLN A 494 0.17 -30.96 -13.19
N ALA A 495 -0.54 -31.34 -14.26
CA ALA A 495 -0.04 -31.20 -15.63
C ALA A 495 0.24 -29.73 -16.01
N ASN A 496 -0.67 -28.82 -15.65
CA ASN A 496 -0.48 -27.39 -15.91
C ASN A 496 0.69 -26.80 -15.09
N ARG A 497 0.82 -27.19 -13.83
CA ARG A 497 1.97 -26.81 -12.98
C ARG A 497 3.29 -27.32 -13.54
N GLN A 498 3.33 -28.56 -14.00
CA GLN A 498 4.53 -29.15 -14.61
C GLN A 498 4.91 -28.43 -15.90
N THR A 499 3.95 -28.21 -16.79
CA THR A 499 4.15 -27.46 -18.04
C THR A 499 4.70 -26.06 -17.76
N TRP A 500 4.11 -25.36 -16.78
CA TRP A 500 4.58 -24.03 -16.37
C TRP A 500 6.02 -24.06 -15.82
N ASN A 501 6.34 -25.04 -14.97
CA ASN A 501 7.70 -25.20 -14.45
C ASN A 501 8.70 -25.49 -15.56
N THR A 502 8.33 -26.28 -16.58
CA THR A 502 9.18 -26.54 -17.76
C THR A 502 9.41 -25.28 -18.60
N ILE A 503 8.42 -24.38 -18.70
CA ILE A 503 8.58 -23.10 -19.40
C ILE A 503 9.61 -22.21 -18.68
N LEU A 504 9.63 -22.22 -17.35
CA LEU A 504 10.53 -21.39 -16.55
C LEU A 504 11.92 -22.01 -16.30
N SER A 505 12.08 -23.31 -16.57
CA SER A 505 13.32 -24.05 -16.29
C SER A 505 14.42 -23.80 -17.30
#